data_AF-D8M857-F1
#
_entry.id   AF-D8M857-F1
#
_cell.length_a   1.000
_cell.length_b   1.000
_cell.length_c   1.000
_cell.angle_alpha   90.00
_cell.angle_beta   90.00
_cell.angle_gamma   90.00
#
_symmetry.space_group_name_H-M   'P 1'
#
loop_
_entity.id
_entity.type
_entity.pdbx_description
1 polymer ?
#
loop_
_entity_poly.entity_id
_entity_poly.type
_entity_poly.pdbx_seq_one_letter_code
_entity_poly.pdbx_strand_id
1 'polypeptide(L)'
;MRKFQTSSYIFHYLESASGVKIIVTSDLSVQDLQEQLWDIYALYSKAVVQNPNWQVDDCIEIPAFASGVDSILLCVVCLASNSRYFK
;
A
#
# COMPACT_ATOMS: atom_id res chain seq x y z
N MET A 1 9.16 12.90 -3.73
CA MET A 1 7.76 13.35 -3.52
C MET A 1 7.05 12.28 -2.69
N ARG A 2 6.19 12.60 -1.71
CA ARG A 2 5.51 11.57 -0.86
C ARG A 2 4.03 11.38 -1.18
N LYS A 3 3.33 12.46 -1.55
CA LYS A 3 1.99 12.40 -2.13
C LYS A 3 1.82 13.46 -3.21
N PHE A 4 0.91 13.21 -4.14
CA PHE A 4 0.47 14.10 -5.20
C PHE A 4 -1.06 14.03 -5.29
N GLN A 5 -1.74 15.16 -5.48
CA GLN A 5 -3.20 15.23 -5.47
C GLN A 5 -3.73 15.81 -6.78
N THR A 6 -4.76 15.19 -7.34
CA THR A 6 -5.50 15.67 -8.49
C THR A 6 -6.89 16.17 -8.07
N SER A 7 -7.72 16.58 -9.03
CA SER A 7 -9.14 16.88 -8.83
C SER A 7 -10.01 15.68 -8.45
N SER A 8 -9.47 14.45 -8.49
CA SER A 8 -10.28 13.22 -8.46
C SER A 8 -9.70 12.08 -7.62
N TYR A 9 -8.37 12.02 -7.45
CA TYR A 9 -7.68 11.04 -6.62
C TYR A 9 -6.39 11.61 -6.00
N ILE A 10 -5.95 11.01 -4.90
CA ILE A 10 -4.63 11.21 -4.30
C ILE A 10 -3.74 10.02 -4.68
N PHE A 11 -2.49 10.30 -5.01
CA PHE A 11 -1.43 9.35 -5.33
C PHE A 11 -0.41 9.39 -4.18
N HIS A 12 -0.31 8.31 -3.42
CA HIS A 12 0.65 8.14 -2.33
C HIS A 12 1.84 7.32 -2.82
N TYR A 13 3.05 7.74 -2.45
CA TYR A 13 4.30 7.19 -2.97
C TYR A 13 5.27 6.87 -1.83
N LEU A 14 5.82 5.66 -1.87
CA LEU A 14 6.95 5.23 -1.06
C LEU A 14 8.04 4.69 -1.99
N GLU A 15 9.29 5.05 -1.71
CA GLU A 15 10.48 4.55 -2.38
C GLU A 15 11.48 4.11 -1.31
N SER A 16 11.86 2.84 -1.34
CA SER A 16 12.81 2.27 -0.38
C SER A 16 14.25 2.62 -0.75
N ALA A 17 15.17 2.48 0.21
CA ALA A 17 16.60 2.57 -0.05
C ALA A 17 17.13 1.46 -0.99
N SER A 18 16.34 0.41 -1.23
CA SER A 18 16.60 -0.66 -2.22
C SER A 18 16.00 -0.36 -3.61
N GLY A 19 15.40 0.81 -3.83
CA GLY A 19 14.82 1.22 -5.11
C GLY A 19 13.42 0.65 -5.40
N VAL A 20 12.81 -0.09 -4.48
CA VAL A 20 11.44 -0.60 -4.59
C VAL A 20 10.47 0.58 -4.46
N LYS A 21 9.55 0.70 -5.40
CA LYS A 21 8.58 1.81 -5.49
C LYS A 21 7.17 1.28 -5.28
N ILE A 22 6.52 1.70 -4.20
CA ILE A 22 5.15 1.33 -3.87
C ILE A 22 4.27 2.55 -4.10
N ILE A 23 3.21 2.34 -4.87
CA ILE A 23 2.29 3.36 -5.36
C ILE A 23 0.89 2.94 -4.99
N VAL A 24 0.15 3.81 -4.29
CA VAL A 24 -1.26 3.58 -3.93
C VAL A 24 -2.07 4.81 -4.31
N THR A 25 -3.13 4.61 -5.10
CA THR A 25 -4.12 5.64 -5.43
C THR A 25 -5.34 5.51 -4.53
N SER A 26 -5.78 6.63 -3.94
CA SER A 26 -6.97 6.71 -3.09
C SER A 26 -7.91 7.82 -3.54
N ASP A 27 -9.14 7.80 -3.02
CA ASP A 27 -10.05 8.95 -3.02
C ASP A 27 -9.45 10.15 -2.26
N LEU A 28 -10.08 11.31 -2.45
CA LEU A 28 -9.68 12.59 -1.85
C LEU A 28 -9.89 12.66 -0.33
N SER A 29 -10.65 11.74 0.28
CA SER A 29 -10.88 11.72 1.73
C SER A 29 -9.78 11.02 2.53
N VAL A 30 -8.93 10.21 1.88
CA VAL A 30 -7.84 9.46 2.53
C VAL A 30 -6.56 10.32 2.55
N GLN A 31 -6.30 10.95 3.71
CA GLN A 31 -5.27 11.99 3.81
C GLN A 31 -3.82 11.49 3.88
N ASP A 32 -3.59 10.32 4.50
CA ASP A 32 -2.27 9.72 4.68
C ASP A 32 -2.39 8.19 4.62
N LEU A 33 -1.37 7.56 4.04
CA LEU A 33 -1.19 6.10 3.90
C LEU A 33 0.28 5.70 4.12
N GLN A 34 1.15 6.59 4.62
CA GLN A 34 2.59 6.33 4.70
C GLN A 34 2.92 5.15 5.63
N GLU A 35 2.17 4.96 6.72
CA GLU A 35 2.31 3.80 7.61
C GLU A 35 1.96 2.49 6.89
N GLN A 36 0.81 2.46 6.21
CA GLN A 36 0.32 1.31 5.44
C GLN A 36 1.24 0.98 4.25
N LEU A 37 1.86 1.99 3.63
CA LEU A 37 2.89 1.79 2.60
C LEU A 37 4.14 1.09 3.18
N TRP A 38 4.54 1.42 4.41
CA TRP A 38 5.62 0.71 5.11
C TRP A 38 5.21 -0.71 5.53
N ASP A 39 3.96 -0.94 5.95
CA ASP A 39 3.44 -2.29 6.21
C ASP A 39 3.43 -3.17 4.95
N ILE A 40 3.03 -2.60 3.79
CA ILE A 40 3.08 -3.28 2.50
C ILE A 40 4.54 -3.56 2.09
N TYR A 41 5.49 -2.65 2.37
CA TYR A 41 6.93 -2.90 2.17
C TYR A 41 7.46 -4.02 3.07
N ALA A 42 7.07 -4.04 4.35
CA ALA A 42 7.43 -5.09 5.29
C ALA A 42 6.87 -6.46 4.83
N LEU A 43 5.60 -6.51 4.43
CA LEU A 43 4.95 -7.67 3.86
C LEU A 43 5.63 -8.14 2.57
N TYR A 44 5.98 -7.24 1.66
CA TYR A 44 6.74 -7.52 0.44
C TYR A 44 8.09 -8.17 0.77
N SER A 45 8.85 -7.58 1.71
CA SER A 45 10.15 -8.10 2.13
C SER A 45 10.08 -9.49 2.76
N LYS A 46 8.94 -9.85 3.37
CA LYS A 46 8.71 -11.15 4.02
C LYS A 46 8.12 -12.20 3.08
N ALA A 47 7.19 -11.83 2.21
CA ALA A 47 6.45 -12.76 1.35
C ALA A 47 7.11 -12.98 -0.02
N VAL A 48 7.78 -11.95 -0.55
CA VAL A 48 8.34 -11.94 -1.91
C VAL A 48 9.85 -12.15 -1.86
N VAL A 49 10.59 -11.30 -1.13
CA VAL A 49 12.07 -11.35 -1.11
C VAL A 49 12.62 -12.60 -0.37
N GLN A 50 11.83 -13.25 0.49
CA GLN A 50 12.20 -14.53 1.10
C GLN A 50 11.85 -15.76 0.24
N ASN A 51 11.15 -15.58 -0.90
CA ASN A 51 10.81 -16.68 -1.81
C ASN A 51 11.98 -16.90 -2.80
N PRO A 52 12.73 -18.02 -2.71
CA PRO A 52 13.88 -18.27 -3.59
C PRO A 52 13.49 -18.50 -5.06
N ASN A 53 12.19 -18.67 -5.35
CA ASN A 53 11.66 -18.92 -6.68
C ASN A 53 11.18 -17.64 -7.41
N TRP A 54 11.36 -16.45 -6.83
CA TRP A 54 10.98 -15.17 -7.44
C TRP A 54 12.22 -14.39 -7.91
N GLN A 55 12.23 -13.96 -9.18
CA GLN A 55 13.23 -13.05 -9.77
C GLN A 55 12.73 -11.60 -9.74
N VAL A 56 13.64 -10.63 -9.81
CA VAL A 56 13.29 -9.19 -9.73
C VAL A 56 12.34 -8.72 -10.83
N ASP A 57 12.39 -9.36 -12.00
CA ASP A 57 11.56 -9.05 -13.17
C ASP A 57 10.23 -9.85 -13.20
N ASP A 58 9.99 -10.75 -12.24
CA ASP A 58 8.78 -11.60 -12.20
C ASP A 58 7.57 -10.88 -11.58
N CYS A 59 6.38 -11.13 -12.15
CA CYS A 59 5.11 -10.73 -11.57
C CYS A 59 4.91 -11.32 -10.16
N ILE A 60 4.44 -10.49 -9.21
CA ILE A 60 4.20 -10.91 -7.83
C ILE A 60 2.84 -11.63 -7.74
N GLU A 61 2.79 -12.89 -8.18
CA GLU A 61 1.56 -13.72 -8.18
C GLU A 61 1.30 -14.44 -6.85
N ILE A 62 2.07 -14.13 -5.79
CA ILE A 62 2.04 -14.83 -4.50
C ILE A 62 0.72 -14.53 -3.75
N PRO A 63 -0.21 -15.50 -3.56
CA PRO A 63 -1.55 -15.20 -3.03
C PRO A 63 -1.53 -14.69 -1.58
N ALA A 64 -0.55 -15.12 -0.79
CA ALA A 64 -0.35 -14.63 0.59
C ALA A 64 0.10 -13.16 0.64
N PHE A 65 0.74 -12.63 -0.41
CA PHE A 65 1.06 -11.21 -0.51
C PHE A 65 -0.22 -10.43 -0.81
N ALA A 66 -0.99 -10.82 -1.83
CA ALA A 66 -2.25 -10.17 -2.19
C ALA A 66 -3.23 -10.11 -1.01
N SER A 67 -3.51 -11.25 -0.35
CA SER A 67 -4.41 -11.32 0.80
C SER A 67 -3.94 -10.47 2.00
N GLY A 68 -2.62 -10.30 2.17
CA GLY A 68 -2.06 -9.42 3.19
C GLY A 68 -2.21 -7.94 2.85
N VAL A 69 -2.01 -7.55 1.58
CA VAL A 69 -2.25 -6.18 1.09
C VAL A 69 -3.73 -5.81 1.23
N ASP A 70 -4.65 -6.70 0.83
CA ASP A 70 -6.10 -6.52 1.00
C ASP A 70 -6.45 -6.29 2.48
N SER A 71 -5.86 -7.07 3.40
CA SER A 71 -6.08 -6.93 4.84
C SER A 71 -5.63 -5.56 5.39
N ILE A 72 -4.48 -5.05 4.91
CA ILE A 72 -3.96 -3.72 5.28
C ILE A 72 -4.88 -2.61 4.75
N LEU A 73 -5.32 -2.70 3.49
CA LEU A 73 -6.12 -1.66 2.84
C LEU A 73 -7.59 -1.65 3.32
N LEU A 74 -8.20 -2.82 3.55
CA LEU A 74 -9.56 -2.92 4.09
C LEU A 74 -9.68 -2.31 5.50
N CYS A 75 -8.62 -2.41 6.32
CA CYS A 75 -8.56 -1.75 7.62
C CYS A 75 -8.76 -0.22 7.51
N VAL A 76 -8.15 0.42 6.50
CA VAL A 76 -8.30 1.86 6.23
C VAL A 76 -9.74 2.21 5.87
N VAL A 77 -10.42 1.41 5.04
CA VAL A 77 -11.81 1.68 4.61
C VAL A 77 -12.79 1.66 5.78
N CYS A 78 -12.58 0.76 6.75
CA CYS A 78 -13.35 0.72 8.00
C CYS A 78 -13.12 1.97 8.86
N LEU A 79 -11.87 2.41 9.02
CA LEU A 79 -11.52 3.61 9.79
C LEU A 79 -12.08 4.89 9.14
N ALA A 80 -11.91 5.06 7.83
CA ALA A 80 -12.44 6.20 7.07
C ALA A 80 -13.98 6.28 7.12
N SER A 81 -14.66 5.14 7.21
CA SER A 81 -16.13 5.11 7.31
C SER A 81 -16.66 5.53 8.70
N ASN A 82 -15.97 5.17 9.79
CA ASN A 82 -16.37 5.57 11.14
C ASN A 82 -16.27 7.08 11.40
N SER A 83 -15.37 7.80 10.72
CA SER A 83 -15.22 9.25 10.86
C SER A 83 -16.48 10.05 10.44
N ARG A 84 -17.43 9.43 9.73
CA ARG A 84 -18.69 10.07 9.30
C ARG A 84 -19.80 10.11 10.36
N TYR A 85 -19.59 9.52 11.55
CA TYR A 85 -20.58 9.50 12.65
C TYR A 85 -20.28 10.47 13.81
N PHE A 86 -19.27 11.34 13.67
CA PHE A 86 -18.95 12.40 14.64
C PHE A 86 -19.09 13.80 14.02
N LYS A 87 -20.33 14.19 13.69
CA LYS A 87 -20.79 15.57 13.43
C LYS A 87 -22.25 15.73 13.85
#